data_AF-A0A0E2QH81-F1
#
_entry.id   AF-A0A0E2QH81-F1
#
_cell.length_a   1.000
_cell.length_b   1.000
_cell.length_c   1.000
_cell.angle_alpha   90.00
_cell.angle_beta   90.00
_cell.angle_gamma   90.00
#
_symmetry.space_group_name_H-M   'P 1'
#
loop_
_entity.id
_entity.type
_entity.pdbx_description
1 polymer ?
#
loop_
_entity_poly.entity_id
_entity_poly.type
_entity_poly.pdbx_seq_one_letter_code
_entity_poly.pdbx_strand_id
1 'polypeptide(L)' 'MNTNSRHAYLIMVHKDMYSFEKLLQLLDYELNDIYVHVDLKCKNFNYDLYKSLINKSKLIFIEDRYSVIWGSVK' A
#
# COMPACT_ATOMS: atom_id res chain seq x y z
N MET A 1 0.28 -4.62 -30.17
CA MET A 1 0.62 -5.69 -29.21
C MET A 1 -0.14 -5.38 -27.93
N ASN A 2 -1.08 -6.24 -27.50
CA ASN A 2 -1.77 -6.04 -26.21
C ASN A 2 -0.83 -6.48 -25.09
N THR A 3 -0.05 -5.56 -24.56
CA THR A 3 0.80 -5.79 -23.39
C THR A 3 -0.01 -5.50 -22.12
N ASN A 4 -1.04 -6.31 -21.85
CA ASN A 4 -1.80 -6.22 -20.60
C ASN A 4 -0.99 -6.82 -19.44
N SER A 5 0.14 -6.17 -19.12
CA SER A 5 1.01 -6.57 -18.01
C SER A 5 0.38 -6.11 -16.70
N ARG A 6 0.07 -7.10 -15.85
CA ARG A 6 -0.37 -6.85 -14.48
C ARG A 6 0.85 -6.64 -13.59
N HIS A 7 0.79 -5.65 -12.70
CA HIS A 7 1.87 -5.34 -11.78
C HIS A 7 1.40 -5.50 -10.33
N ALA A 8 2.30 -6.01 -9.49
CA ALA A 8 2.09 -6.09 -8.06
C ALA A 8 3.06 -5.15 -7.34
N TYR A 9 2.54 -4.30 -6.46
CA TYR A 9 3.32 -3.36 -5.68
C TYR A 9 3.23 -3.73 -4.20
N LEU A 10 4.36 -3.80 -3.51
CA LEU A 10 4.41 -3.84 -2.06
C LEU A 10 4.86 -2.47 -1.54
N ILE A 11 3.98 -1.78 -0.84
CA ILE A 11 4.24 -0.48 -0.23
C ILE A 11 4.38 -0.67 1.27
N MET A 12 5.55 -0.33 1.82
CA MET A 12 5.80 -0.32 3.26
C MET A 12 5.67 1.11 3.81
N VAL A 13 4.60 1.37 4.55
CA VAL A 13 4.27 2.71 5.08
C VAL A 13 4.45 2.76 6.59
N HIS A 14 5.07 3.83 7.10
CA HIS A 14 5.31 4.00 8.54
C HIS A 14 4.97 5.40 9.09
N LYS A 15 4.95 6.47 8.28
CA LYS A 15 4.78 7.84 8.80
C LYS A 15 4.06 8.82 7.87
N ASP A 16 4.54 9.01 6.65
CA ASP A 16 3.98 10.05 5.75
C ASP A 16 2.70 9.57 5.06
N MET A 17 1.56 9.97 5.62
CA MET A 17 0.24 9.62 5.10
C MET A 17 -0.15 10.43 3.86
N TYR A 18 0.40 11.64 3.69
CA TYR A 18 0.11 12.47 2.53
C TYR A 18 0.74 11.89 1.27
N SER A 19 2.03 11.55 1.33
CA SER A 19 2.71 10.89 0.21
C SER A 19 2.11 9.52 -0.10
N PHE A 20 1.75 8.76 0.93
CA PHE A 20 1.08 7.47 0.75
C PHE A 20 -0.26 7.62 0.01
N GLU A 21 -1.08 8.60 0.39
CA GLU A 21 -2.34 8.89 -0.30
C GLU A 21 -2.13 9.22 -1.78
N LYS A 22 -1.17 10.11 -2.07
CA LYS A 22 -0.86 10.49 -3.47
C LYS A 22 -0.33 9.33 -4.28
N LEU A 23 0.50 8.48 -3.67
CA LEU A 23 0.98 7.27 -4.33
C LEU A 23 -0.16 6.30 -4.67
N LEU A 24 -1.08 6.07 -3.73
CA LEU A 24 -2.27 5.25 -3.97
C LEU A 24 -3.12 5.77 -5.13
N GLN A 25 -3.40 7.08 -5.16
CA GLN A 25 -4.17 7.71 -6.24
C GLN A 25 -3.47 7.58 -7.61
N LEU A 26 -2.14 7.75 -7.65
CA LEU A 26 -1.36 7.63 -8.89
C LEU A 26 -1.24 6.19 -9.39
N LEU A 27 -1.27 5.22 -8.49
CA LEU A 27 -1.21 3.80 -8.83
C LEU A 27 -2.59 3.18 -9.09
N ASP A 28 -3.69 3.94 -8.94
CA ASP A 28 -5.05 3.41 -9.09
C ASP A 28 -5.39 3.04 -10.55
N TYR A 29 -5.04 1.81 -10.93
CA TYR A 29 -5.19 1.27 -12.27
C TYR A 29 -5.64 -0.19 -12.25
N GLU A 30 -6.48 -0.59 -13.20
CA GLU A 30 -7.16 -1.91 -13.22
C GLU A 30 -6.22 -3.13 -13.31
N LEU A 31 -4.98 -2.90 -13.77
CA LEU A 31 -3.94 -3.93 -13.87
C LEU A 31 -2.92 -3.84 -12.72
N ASN A 32 -3.19 -3.05 -11.69
CA ASN A 32 -2.34 -2.95 -10.51
C ASN A 32 -2.99 -3.64 -9.31
N ASP A 33 -2.19 -4.47 -8.65
CA ASP A 33 -2.51 -5.00 -7.31
C ASP A 33 -1.56 -4.33 -6.31
N ILE A 34 -2.13 -3.66 -5.31
CA ILE A 34 -1.40 -2.87 -4.32
C ILE A 34 -1.51 -3.57 -2.97
N TYR A 35 -0.38 -4.04 -2.47
CA TYR A 35 -0.22 -4.62 -1.14
C TYR A 35 0.42 -3.58 -0.24
N VAL A 36 -0.18 -3.34 0.92
CA VAL A 36 0.29 -2.33 1.88
C VAL A 36 0.64 -2.99 3.19
N HIS A 37 1.93 -2.91 3.54
CA HIS A 37 2.41 -3.19 4.87
C HIS A 37 2.41 -1.91 5.69
N VAL A 38 1.62 -1.88 6.76
CA VAL A 38 1.64 -0.77 7.71
C VAL A 38 2.58 -1.15 8.86
N ASP A 39 3.70 -0.44 9.02
CA ASP A 39 4.66 -0.71 10.09
C ASP A 39 3.96 -0.70 11.45
N LEU A 40 4.24 -1.68 12.33
CA LEU A 40 3.59 -1.84 13.63
C LEU A 40 3.61 -0.56 14.51
N LYS A 41 4.61 0.29 14.34
CA LYS A 41 4.77 1.57 15.08
C LYS A 41 3.76 2.63 14.62
N CYS A 42 3.14 2.47 13.45
CA CYS A 42 2.15 3.40 12.93
C CYS A 42 0.78 3.18 13.61
N LYS A 43 0.44 4.04 14.58
CA LYS A 43 -0.79 3.85 15.39
C LYS A 43 -2.06 4.42 14.76
N ASN A 44 -1.95 5.48 13.96
CA ASN A 44 -3.10 6.25 13.47
C ASN A 44 -3.36 6.04 11.97
N PHE A 45 -3.43 4.77 11.55
CA PHE A 45 -3.64 4.43 10.14
C PHE A 45 -5.14 4.27 9.83
N ASN A 46 -5.66 5.04 8.88
CA ASN A 46 -7.09 5.05 8.53
C ASN A 46 -7.37 4.12 7.34
N TYR A 47 -7.54 2.82 7.61
CA TYR A 47 -7.78 1.81 6.59
C TYR A 47 -9.00 2.12 5.71
N ASP A 48 -10.09 2.58 6.31
CA ASP A 48 -11.35 2.80 5.58
C ASP A 48 -11.27 4.00 4.64
N LEU A 49 -10.55 5.06 5.04
CA LEU A 49 -10.22 6.17 4.15
C LEU A 49 -9.45 5.68 2.93
N TYR A 50 -8.39 4.90 3.10
CA TYR A 50 -7.57 4.48 1.97
C TYR A 50 -8.28 3.49 1.05
N LYS A 51 -9.17 2.66 1.59
CA LYS A 51 -10.07 1.82 0.77
C LYS A 51 -11.01 2.66 -0.08
N SER A 52 -11.54 3.76 0.45
CA SER A 52 -12.49 4.60 -0.32
C SER A 52 -11.82 5.45 -1.41
N LEU A 53 -10.50 5.62 -1.34
CA LEU A 53 -9.74 6.35 -2.36
C LEU A 53 -9.39 5.52 -3.60
N ILE A 54 -9.44 4.19 -3.52
CA ILE A 54 -9.09 3.28 -4.60
C ILE A 54 -10.34 2.73 -5.27
N ASN A 55 -10.44 2.90 -6.59
CA ASN A 55 -11.62 2.48 -7.36
C ASN A 55 -11.32 1.39 -8.39
N LYS A 56 -10.07 1.28 -8.87
CA LYS A 56 -9.71 0.38 -9.98
C LYS A 56 -8.76 -0.73 -9.55
N SER A 57 -7.78 -0.42 -8.71
CA SER A 57 -6.78 -1.38 -8.25
C SER A 57 -7.33 -2.28 -7.17
N LYS A 58 -6.74 -3.47 -7.05
CA LYS A 58 -6.94 -4.28 -5.85
C LYS A 58 -6.07 -3.71 -4.73
N LEU A 59 -6.67 -3.26 -3.63
CA LEU A 59 -5.94 -2.81 -2.44
C LEU A 59 -6.05 -3.84 -1.32
N ILE A 60 -4.90 -4.32 -0.84
CA ILE A 60 -4.82 -5.33 0.22
C ILE A 60 -3.90 -4.82 1.34
N PHE A 61 -4.41 -4.77 2.55
CA PHE A 61 -3.60 -4.50 3.74
C PHE A 61 -3.11 -5.82 4.33
N ILE A 62 -1.81 -5.91 4.60
CA ILE A 62 -1.21 -7.09 5.23
C ILE A 62 -1.59 -7.09 6.72
N GLU A 63 -2.26 -8.16 7.16
CA GLU A 63 -2.72 -8.30 8.55
C GLU A 63 -1.55 -8.45 9.53
N ASP A 64 -0.55 -9.25 9.15
CA ASP A 64 0.66 -9.47 9.94
C ASP A 64 1.59 -8.25 9.87
N ARG A 65 1.49 -7.37 10.87
CA ARG A 65 2.30 -6.17 10.99
C ARG A 65 3.56 -6.43 11.80
N TYR A 66 4.69 -5.96 11.29
CA TYR A 66 6.01 -6.06 11.91
C TYR A 66 6.57 -4.68 12.20
N SER A 67 7.33 -4.57 13.29
CA SER A 67 8.10 -3.37 13.63
C SER A 67 9.38 -3.39 12.79
N VAL A 68 9.34 -2.77 11.62
CA VAL A 68 10.48 -2.77 10.70
C VAL A 68 11.59 -1.90 11.28
N ILE A 69 12.81 -2.43 11.27
CA ILE A 69 14.04 -1.76 11.70
C ILE A 69 15.03 -1.89 10.56
N TRP A 70 15.72 -0.80 10.24
CA TRP A 70 16.69 -0.78 9.15
C TRP A 70 17.85 -1.76 9.44
N GLY A 71 18.14 -2.67 8.51
CA GLY A 71 19.15 -3.72 8.68
C GLY A 71 18.74 -4.88 9.60
N SER A 72 17.48 -4.93 10.05
CA SER A 72 16.94 -6.08 10.77
C SER A 72 16.53 -7.19 9.80
N VAL A 73 16.56 -8.43 10.27
CA VAL A 73 16.10 -9.62 9.53
C VAL A 73 14.59 -9.89 9.79
N LYS A 74 13.97 -9.09 10.66
CA LYS A 74 12.59 -9.30 11.11
C LYS A 74 11.88 -7.98 11.36
#